data_AF-A0A0M4ENV8-F1
#
_entry.id   AF-A0A0M4ENV8-F1
#
_cell.length_a   1.000
_cell.length_b   1.000
_cell.length_c   1.000
_cell.angle_alpha   90.00
_cell.angle_beta   90.00
_cell.angle_gamma   90.00
#
_symmetry.space_group_name_H-M   'P 1'
#
loop_
_entity.id
_entity.type
_entity.pdbx_description
1 polymer ?
#
loop_
_entity_poly.entity_id
_entity_poly.type
_entity_poly.pdbx_seq_one_letter_code
_entity_poly.pdbx_strand_id
1 'polypeptide(L)'
;MQKCGAIEKFDMLFHKGGPMVGQSRGYAFVTFAQTEGATNALLKLDGTSVGSRSIAVRLAKNIKYDDLQKPKPRIEIPALGTGKREEKISKTEAIRAIEAKLKVLERQTDDNLELNNSGREPNVPFIQRYQFNKDRDSLQRPGQHGKYSKSKSSAPYHRQQRPKRR
;
A
#
# COMPACT_ATOMS: atom_id res chain seq x y z
N MET A 1 14.30 29.92 3.95
CA MET A 1 13.34 30.04 5.07
C MET A 1 13.48 31.37 5.80
N GLN A 2 14.60 31.67 6.48
CA GLN A 2 14.75 32.92 7.25
C GLN A 2 14.65 34.21 6.39
N LYS A 3 15.01 34.13 5.11
CA LYS A 3 14.84 35.24 4.15
C LYS A 3 13.38 35.61 3.85
N CYS A 4 12.43 34.72 4.17
CA CYS A 4 11.01 34.95 3.92
C CYS A 4 10.32 35.65 5.09
N GLY A 5 10.89 35.59 6.30
CA GLY A 5 10.35 36.23 7.50
C GLY A 5 11.05 35.73 8.76
N ALA A 6 10.81 36.42 9.89
CA ALA A 6 11.32 36.01 11.19
C ALA A 6 10.68 34.68 11.65
N ILE A 7 11.51 33.72 12.07
CA ILE A 7 11.08 32.40 12.51
C ILE A 7 10.94 32.42 14.04
N GLU A 8 9.78 32.02 14.53
CA GLU A 8 9.49 31.87 15.97
C GLU A 8 9.86 30.47 16.45
N LYS A 9 9.53 29.44 15.66
CA LYS A 9 9.80 28.05 16.00
C LYS A 9 10.20 27.25 14.77
N PHE A 10 11.19 26.37 14.94
CA PHE A 10 11.62 25.42 13.93
C PHE A 10 11.72 24.03 14.54
N ASP A 11 11.01 23.06 13.96
CA ASP A 11 10.99 21.69 14.44
C ASP A 11 11.27 20.73 13.27
N MET A 12 12.42 20.06 13.33
CA MET A 12 12.80 19.03 12.37
C MET A 12 12.50 17.66 12.96
N LEU A 13 11.76 16.83 12.23
CA LEU A 13 11.33 15.53 12.76
C LEU A 13 12.36 14.45 12.44
N PHE A 14 12.65 13.64 13.46
CA PHE A 14 13.57 12.51 13.37
C PHE A 14 12.87 11.19 13.73
N HIS A 15 13.41 10.08 13.27
CA HIS A 15 13.00 8.76 13.74
C HIS A 15 13.45 8.57 15.19
N LYS A 16 12.50 8.34 16.12
CA LYS A 16 12.75 8.16 17.55
C LYS A 16 13.19 6.74 17.93
N GLY A 17 13.14 5.79 16.99
CA GLY A 17 13.50 4.39 17.24
C GLY A 17 13.57 3.57 15.96
N GLY A 18 14.01 2.32 16.08
CA GLY A 18 14.24 1.41 14.96
C GLY A 18 15.57 1.63 14.24
N PRO A 19 15.82 0.93 13.11
CA PRO A 19 17.10 0.98 12.40
C PRO A 19 17.53 2.35 11.89
N MET A 20 16.57 3.26 11.68
CA MET A 20 16.78 4.61 11.15
C MET A 20 16.80 5.68 12.27
N VAL A 21 16.92 5.29 13.54
CA VAL A 21 16.90 6.22 14.68
C VAL A 21 17.92 7.35 14.51
N GLY A 22 17.52 8.58 14.81
CA GLY A 22 18.35 9.76 14.63
C GLY A 22 18.44 10.29 13.19
N GLN A 23 17.94 9.54 12.19
CA GLN A 23 17.84 10.08 10.83
C GLN A 23 16.62 10.99 10.68
N SER A 24 16.78 12.06 9.88
CA SER A 24 15.70 13.00 9.58
C SER A 24 14.59 12.32 8.79
N ARG A 25 13.33 12.65 9.09
CA ARG A 25 12.17 12.14 8.35
C ARG A 25 11.93 12.83 7.00
N GLY A 26 12.77 13.80 6.64
CA GLY A 26 12.66 14.52 5.37
C GLY A 26 11.64 15.66 5.36
N TYR A 27 11.15 16.09 6.53
CA TYR A 27 10.28 17.26 6.66
C TYR A 27 10.49 17.97 7.99
N ALA A 28 10.08 19.23 8.04
CA ALA A 28 10.14 20.10 9.21
C ALA A 28 8.89 20.99 9.26
N PHE A 29 8.55 21.47 10.45
CA PHE A 29 7.55 22.50 10.66
C PHE A 29 8.24 23.81 11.04
N VAL A 30 7.79 24.89 10.41
CA VAL A 30 8.32 26.23 10.65
C VAL A 30 7.15 27.13 11.04
N THR A 31 7.23 27.72 12.23
CA THR A 31 6.32 28.77 12.67
C THR A 31 7.00 30.12 12.45
N PHE A 32 6.41 30.95 11.61
CA PHE A 32 6.86 32.33 11.42
C PHE A 32 6.19 33.25 12.44
N ALA A 33 6.89 34.28 12.88
CA ALA A 33 6.35 35.30 13.79
C ALA A 33 5.24 36.14 13.13
N GLN A 34 5.26 36.25 11.79
CA GLN A 34 4.27 36.98 11.01
C GLN A 34 3.67 36.08 9.93
N THR A 35 2.37 36.25 9.67
CA THR A 35 1.63 35.51 8.64
C THR A 35 2.19 35.77 7.25
N GLU A 36 2.64 36.99 6.97
CA GLU A 36 3.26 37.36 5.69
C GLU A 36 4.54 36.57 5.41
N GLY A 37 5.30 36.22 6.46
CA GLY A 37 6.48 35.37 6.30
C GLY A 37 6.14 33.96 5.80
N ALA A 38 5.01 33.41 6.26
CA ALA A 38 4.52 32.11 5.85
C ALA A 38 3.99 32.10 4.40
N THR A 39 3.24 33.13 4.00
CA THR A 39 2.74 33.26 2.62
C THR A 39 3.89 33.46 1.63
N ASN A 40 4.86 34.30 1.98
CA ASN A 40 6.07 34.50 1.18
C ASN A 40 6.90 33.22 1.03
N ALA A 41 7.02 32.42 2.11
CA ALA A 41 7.70 31.13 2.06
C ALA A 41 6.97 30.15 1.13
N LEU A 42 5.64 30.09 1.21
CA LEU A 42 4.83 29.25 0.33
C LEU A 42 5.03 29.62 -1.15
N LEU A 43 4.96 30.91 -1.48
CA LEU A 43 5.08 31.38 -2.87
C LEU A 43 6.49 31.23 -3.44
N LYS A 44 7.53 31.49 -2.64
CA LYS A 44 8.91 31.56 -3.15
C LYS A 44 9.67 30.25 -3.04
N LEU A 45 9.30 29.38 -2.11
CA LEU A 45 10.10 28.19 -1.78
C LEU A 45 9.43 26.88 -2.22
N ASP A 46 8.12 26.87 -2.45
CA ASP A 46 7.46 25.68 -2.98
C ASP A 46 8.02 25.32 -4.37
N GLY A 47 8.40 24.05 -4.55
CA GLY A 47 9.02 23.56 -5.78
C GLY A 47 10.51 23.93 -5.95
N THR A 48 11.11 24.72 -5.06
CA THR A 48 12.53 25.09 -5.18
C THR A 48 13.45 23.89 -4.93
N SER A 49 14.59 23.84 -5.61
CA SER A 49 15.58 22.77 -5.42
C SER A 49 16.48 23.05 -4.22
N VAL A 50 16.58 22.09 -3.31
CA VAL A 50 17.48 22.10 -2.15
C VAL A 50 18.37 20.86 -2.21
N GLY A 51 19.64 21.05 -2.52
CA GLY A 51 20.56 19.94 -2.77
C GLY A 51 20.12 19.15 -4.01
N SER A 52 19.82 17.86 -3.84
CA SER A 52 19.38 16.97 -4.92
C SER A 52 17.87 16.76 -5.01
N ARG A 53 17.07 17.46 -4.18
CA ARG A 53 15.61 17.29 -4.12
C ARG A 53 14.89 18.63 -4.18
N SER A 54 13.76 18.69 -4.88
CA SER A 54 12.82 19.79 -4.76
C SER A 54 12.04 19.71 -3.46
N ILE A 55 11.90 20.82 -2.75
CA ILE A 55 11.07 20.89 -1.55
C ILE A 55 9.63 21.24 -1.89
N ALA A 56 8.70 20.76 -1.08
CA ALA A 56 7.31 21.18 -1.13
C ALA A 56 6.98 21.94 0.15
N VAL A 57 6.33 23.09 0.02
CA VAL A 57 5.91 23.92 1.15
C VAL A 57 4.39 23.95 1.18
N ARG A 58 3.80 23.68 2.35
CA ARG A 58 2.35 23.66 2.52
C ARG A 58 1.97 24.24 3.86
N LEU A 59 0.79 24.85 3.94
CA LEU A 59 0.26 25.32 5.20
C LEU A 59 -0.04 24.13 6.12
N ALA A 60 0.51 24.17 7.33
CA ALA A 60 0.29 23.12 8.32
C ALA A 60 -1.13 23.23 8.90
N LYS A 61 -1.81 22.08 9.01
CA LYS A 61 -3.08 22.00 9.76
C LYS A 61 -2.74 21.94 11.25
N ASN A 62 -3.31 22.84 12.04
CA ASN A 62 -3.18 22.76 13.49
C ASN A 62 -3.97 21.53 13.97
N ILE A 63 -3.25 20.49 14.39
CA ILE A 63 -3.83 19.35 15.07
C ILE A 63 -3.90 19.75 16.54
N LYS A 64 -5.10 19.97 17.07
CA LYS A 64 -5.26 20.18 18.51
C LYS A 64 -4.75 18.93 19.21
N TYR A 65 -3.91 19.09 20.22
CA TYR A 65 -3.36 17.93 20.96
C TYR A 65 -4.46 17.09 21.61
N ASP A 66 -5.60 17.69 21.93
CA ASP A 66 -6.80 16.97 22.38
C ASP A 66 -7.34 15.97 21.34
N ASP A 67 -7.23 16.30 20.05
CA ASP A 67 -7.66 15.39 18.97
C ASP A 67 -6.72 14.19 18.81
N LEU A 68 -5.46 14.29 19.27
CA LEU A 68 -4.51 13.17 19.27
C LEU A 68 -4.78 12.15 20.38
N GLN A 69 -5.42 12.58 21.47
CA GLN A 69 -5.88 11.69 22.54
C GLN A 69 -7.24 11.05 22.24
N LYS A 70 -7.97 11.56 21.23
CA LYS A 70 -9.24 10.98 20.83
C LYS A 70 -9.01 9.55 20.32
N PRO A 71 -9.68 8.53 20.88
CA PRO A 71 -9.52 7.17 20.42
C PRO A 71 -9.86 7.12 18.93
N LYS A 72 -8.96 6.53 18.13
CA LYS A 72 -9.15 6.40 16.68
C LYS A 72 -10.55 5.81 16.43
N PRO A 73 -11.39 6.45 15.60
CA PRO A 73 -12.72 5.93 15.33
C PRO A 73 -12.59 4.51 14.78
N ARG A 74 -13.34 3.59 15.36
CA ARG A 74 -13.41 2.22 14.86
C ARG A 74 -14.20 2.28 13.55
N ILE A 75 -13.48 2.20 12.43
CA ILE A 75 -14.11 2.10 11.12
C ILE A 75 -14.63 0.67 11.01
N GLU A 76 -15.95 0.51 11.08
CA GLU A 76 -16.59 -0.75 10.74
C GLU A 76 -16.52 -0.90 9.23
N ILE A 77 -15.67 -1.81 8.76
CA ILE A 77 -15.57 -2.15 7.34
C ILE A 77 -16.51 -3.35 7.14
N PRO A 78 -17.63 -3.22 6.40
CA PRO A 78 -18.58 -4.32 6.20
C PRO A 78 -17.92 -5.59 5.63
N ALA A 79 -16.84 -5.43 4.86
CA ALA A 79 -16.06 -6.52 4.29
C ALA A 79 -15.22 -7.32 5.31
N LEU A 80 -15.00 -6.82 6.53
CA LEU A 80 -14.28 -7.53 7.60
C LEU A 80 -15.14 -8.56 8.36
N GLY A 81 -16.37 -8.80 7.90
CA GLY A 81 -17.05 -10.07 8.09
C GLY A 81 -17.11 -10.56 9.53
N THR A 82 -17.74 -9.78 10.42
CA THR A 82 -18.44 -10.41 11.55
C THR A 82 -19.70 -11.06 11.00
N GLY A 83 -19.52 -12.12 10.21
CA GLY A 83 -20.63 -12.93 9.71
C GLY A 83 -21.36 -13.50 10.91
N LYS A 84 -22.64 -13.16 11.03
CA LYS A 84 -23.60 -14.07 11.66
C LYS A 84 -23.38 -15.41 10.97
N ARG A 85 -23.02 -16.45 11.72
CA ARG A 85 -22.93 -17.81 11.18
C ARG A 85 -24.34 -18.14 10.69
N GLU A 86 -24.57 -18.06 9.39
CA GLU A 86 -25.79 -18.61 8.80
C GLU A 86 -25.73 -20.11 9.10
N GLU A 87 -26.71 -20.56 9.89
CA GLU A 87 -26.89 -21.96 10.21
C GLU A 87 -26.93 -22.75 8.91
N LYS A 88 -26.12 -23.81 8.85
CA LYS A 88 -26.11 -24.76 7.75
C LYS A 88 -27.56 -25.15 7.49
N ILE A 89 -28.08 -24.84 6.30
CA ILE A 89 -29.37 -25.32 5.79
C ILE A 89 -29.61 -26.74 6.30
N SER A 90 -30.78 -26.97 6.91
CA SER A 90 -31.08 -28.26 7.53
C SER A 90 -30.93 -29.37 6.49
N LYS A 91 -30.48 -30.56 6.91
CA LYS A 91 -30.28 -31.70 6.00
C LYS A 91 -31.53 -31.96 5.15
N THR A 92 -32.71 -31.76 5.73
CA THR A 92 -34.01 -31.91 5.06
C THR A 92 -34.21 -30.89 3.95
N GLU A 93 -33.82 -29.62 4.17
CA GLU A 93 -33.95 -28.57 3.16
C GLU A 93 -32.98 -28.77 1.99
N ALA A 94 -31.75 -29.20 2.29
CA ALA A 94 -30.77 -29.53 1.27
C ALA A 94 -31.24 -30.69 0.37
N ILE A 95 -31.82 -31.74 0.96
CA ILE A 95 -32.38 -32.88 0.21
C ILE A 95 -33.50 -32.40 -0.72
N ARG A 96 -34.44 -31.61 -0.20
CA ARG A 96 -35.59 -31.10 -0.97
C ARG A 96 -35.17 -30.24 -2.16
N ALA A 97 -34.15 -29.39 -1.96
CA ALA A 97 -33.61 -28.55 -3.02
C ALA A 97 -32.98 -29.37 -4.17
N ILE A 98 -32.32 -30.49 -3.84
CA ILE A 98 -31.74 -31.40 -4.82
C ILE A 98 -32.84 -32.12 -5.62
N GLU A 99 -33.83 -32.68 -4.93
CA GLU A 99 -34.96 -33.39 -5.56
C GLU A 99 -35.73 -32.49 -6.53
N ALA A 100 -36.03 -31.24 -6.11
CA ALA A 100 -36.71 -30.28 -6.97
C ALA A 100 -35.90 -29.95 -8.23
N LYS A 101 -34.57 -29.82 -8.10
CA LYS A 101 -33.70 -29.51 -9.23
C LYS A 101 -33.59 -30.68 -10.22
N LEU A 102 -33.48 -31.91 -9.73
CA LEU A 102 -33.46 -33.10 -10.58
C LEU A 102 -34.75 -33.24 -11.38
N LYS A 103 -35.90 -33.00 -10.73
CA LYS A 103 -37.22 -33.03 -11.39
C LYS A 103 -37.38 -31.98 -12.50
N VAL A 104 -36.73 -30.82 -12.36
CA VAL A 104 -36.71 -29.80 -13.41
C VAL A 104 -35.82 -30.24 -14.58
N LEU A 105 -34.67 -30.85 -14.29
CA LEU A 105 -33.75 -31.33 -15.32
C LEU A 105 -34.33 -32.51 -16.12
N GLU A 106 -35.03 -33.45 -15.49
CA GLU A 106 -35.75 -34.53 -16.18
C GLU A 106 -36.82 -34.01 -17.15
N ARG A 107 -37.34 -32.81 -16.92
CA ARG A 107 -38.29 -32.15 -17.83
C ARG A 107 -37.63 -31.35 -18.95
N GLN A 108 -36.31 -31.12 -18.90
CA GLN A 108 -35.59 -30.21 -19.79
C GLN A 108 -34.60 -30.91 -20.73
N THR A 109 -34.38 -32.23 -20.62
CA THR A 109 -33.43 -32.96 -21.50
C THR A 109 -33.92 -33.19 -22.93
N ASP A 110 -35.16 -32.87 -23.26
CA ASP A 110 -35.71 -33.13 -24.60
C ASP A 110 -35.59 -31.93 -25.56
N ASP A 111 -35.25 -30.73 -25.08
CA ASP A 111 -35.21 -29.52 -25.91
C ASP A 111 -33.96 -28.65 -25.64
N ASN A 112 -33.02 -28.64 -26.59
CA ASN A 112 -31.92 -27.68 -26.83
C ASN A 112 -30.50 -28.12 -26.47
N LEU A 113 -29.79 -28.63 -27.48
CA LEU A 113 -28.32 -28.69 -27.50
C LEU A 113 -27.79 -28.01 -28.78
N GLU A 114 -27.67 -26.67 -28.76
CA GLU A 114 -26.82 -25.92 -29.69
C GLU A 114 -26.15 -24.73 -28.98
N LEU A 115 -24.82 -24.79 -28.81
CA LEU A 115 -23.97 -23.69 -28.33
C LEU A 115 -23.20 -23.10 -29.52
N ASN A 116 -23.61 -21.93 -30.00
CA ASN A 116 -22.87 -21.21 -31.03
C ASN A 116 -21.69 -20.44 -30.40
N ASN A 117 -20.48 -20.98 -30.58
CA ASN A 117 -19.22 -20.40 -30.11
C ASN A 117 -18.58 -19.56 -31.23
N SER A 118 -18.90 -18.27 -31.29
CA SER A 118 -18.27 -17.35 -32.25
C SER A 118 -17.81 -16.05 -31.56
N GLY A 119 -16.50 -15.93 -31.33
CA GLY A 119 -15.87 -14.62 -31.11
C GLY A 119 -14.85 -14.51 -29.96
N ARG A 120 -13.78 -15.31 -29.95
CA ARG A 120 -12.60 -15.02 -29.12
C ARG A 120 -11.34 -15.01 -29.96
N GLU A 121 -10.68 -13.84 -29.95
CA GLU A 121 -9.29 -13.64 -30.34
C GLU A 121 -8.37 -14.76 -29.82
N PRO A 122 -7.26 -15.06 -30.51
CA PRO A 122 -6.30 -16.05 -30.04
C PRO A 122 -5.79 -15.65 -28.65
N ASN A 123 -6.05 -16.52 -27.68
CA ASN A 123 -5.70 -16.37 -26.28
C ASN A 123 -4.16 -16.43 -26.14
N VAL A 124 -3.48 -15.30 -26.27
CA VAL A 124 -2.03 -15.23 -26.05
C VAL A 124 -1.77 -15.26 -24.54
N PRO A 125 -1.03 -16.26 -24.02
CA PRO A 125 -0.74 -16.38 -22.61
C PRO A 125 -0.13 -15.08 -22.05
N PHE A 126 -0.66 -14.60 -20.93
CA PHE A 126 -0.27 -13.35 -20.28
C PHE A 126 1.25 -13.22 -20.08
N ILE A 127 1.95 -14.35 -19.88
CA ILE A 127 3.40 -14.39 -19.69
C ILE A 127 4.20 -13.91 -20.90
N GLN A 128 3.69 -14.07 -22.13
CA GLN A 128 4.43 -13.66 -23.33
C GLN A 128 4.39 -12.15 -23.59
N ARG A 129 3.38 -11.42 -23.10
CA ARG A 129 3.24 -9.96 -23.36
C ARG A 129 4.31 -9.10 -22.66
N TYR A 130 5.01 -9.66 -21.67
CA TYR A 130 6.01 -8.93 -20.87
C TYR A 130 7.44 -9.48 -21.02
N GLN A 131 7.71 -10.35 -22.00
CA GLN A 131 9.06 -10.88 -22.27
C GLN A 131 9.92 -9.98 -23.18
N PHE A 132 9.56 -8.72 -23.37
CA PHE A 132 10.41 -7.74 -24.03
C PHE A 132 11.43 -7.19 -23.02
N ASN A 133 12.62 -7.81 -22.96
CA ASN A 133 13.92 -7.23 -22.56
C ASN A 133 14.84 -8.27 -21.89
N LYS A 134 15.11 -9.41 -22.54
CA LYS A 134 16.15 -10.35 -22.06
C LYS A 134 17.46 -10.34 -22.85
N ASP A 135 17.51 -9.66 -24.00
CA ASP A 135 18.67 -9.74 -24.91
C ASP A 135 19.42 -8.41 -25.10
N ARG A 136 19.32 -7.46 -24.15
CA ARG A 136 19.99 -6.15 -24.28
C ARG A 136 21.24 -5.92 -23.42
N ASP A 137 21.72 -6.93 -22.70
CA ASP A 137 22.86 -6.80 -21.77
C ASP A 137 24.16 -7.50 -22.23
N SER A 138 24.23 -8.06 -23.44
CA SER A 138 25.41 -8.82 -23.88
C SER A 138 26.49 -8.03 -24.64
N LEU A 139 26.29 -6.75 -24.94
CA LEU A 139 27.27 -5.97 -25.72
C LEU A 139 27.32 -4.49 -25.30
N GLN A 140 28.03 -4.17 -24.19
CA GLN A 140 28.95 -3.02 -24.11
C GLN A 140 29.65 -2.87 -22.75
N ARG A 141 30.96 -3.15 -22.79
CA ARG A 141 32.09 -2.47 -22.13
C ARG A 141 32.65 -2.96 -20.78
N PRO A 142 33.97 -2.77 -20.59
CA PRO A 142 34.79 -3.50 -19.63
C PRO A 142 35.17 -2.65 -18.40
N GLY A 143 35.45 -3.32 -17.27
CA GLY A 143 36.31 -2.75 -16.22
C GLY A 143 35.83 -2.89 -14.78
N GLN A 144 36.62 -3.69 -14.04
CA GLN A 144 36.91 -3.61 -12.60
C GLN A 144 35.96 -4.23 -11.56
N HIS A 145 36.36 -5.45 -11.19
CA HIS A 145 36.25 -6.15 -9.90
C HIS A 145 35.75 -5.35 -8.69
N GLY A 146 34.55 -5.67 -8.23
CA GLY A 146 34.10 -5.52 -6.85
C GLY A 146 33.47 -6.83 -6.37
N LYS A 147 34.15 -7.53 -5.46
CA LYS A 147 33.70 -8.82 -4.89
C LYS A 147 32.50 -8.58 -3.97
N TYR A 148 31.28 -8.84 -4.44
CA TYR A 148 30.11 -8.96 -3.58
C TYR A 148 29.88 -10.44 -3.25
N SER A 149 30.13 -10.81 -2.00
CA SER A 149 29.83 -12.15 -1.48
C SER A 149 28.31 -12.32 -1.40
N LYS A 150 27.81 -13.30 -2.15
CA LYS A 150 26.40 -13.70 -2.18
C LYS A 150 26.19 -14.71 -1.06
N SER A 151 25.78 -14.25 0.12
CA SER A 151 25.23 -15.16 1.13
C SER A 151 23.74 -15.35 0.89
N LYS A 152 23.38 -16.57 0.49
CA LYS A 152 22.01 -17.07 0.47
C LYS A 152 21.64 -17.53 1.88
N SER A 153 20.58 -16.98 2.46
CA SER A 153 19.70 -17.69 3.42
C SER A 153 18.45 -16.82 3.64
N SER A 154 17.34 -17.09 2.97
CA SER A 154 16.34 -18.12 3.33
C SER A 154 15.64 -17.85 4.67
N ALA A 155 14.43 -17.29 4.53
CA ALA A 155 13.21 -17.50 5.32
C ALA A 155 12.70 -16.35 6.24
N PRO A 156 11.39 -16.04 6.22
CA PRO A 156 10.79 -14.85 6.84
C PRO A 156 10.14 -15.07 8.22
N TYR A 157 10.51 -16.14 8.95
CA TYR A 157 10.06 -16.33 10.33
C TYR A 157 11.20 -16.83 11.22
N HIS A 158 11.82 -15.93 11.98
CA HIS A 158 12.62 -16.28 13.16
C HIS A 158 11.92 -15.69 14.39
N ARG A 159 11.03 -16.49 14.97
CA ARG A 159 10.38 -16.25 16.26
C ARG A 159 11.40 -16.54 17.36
N GLN A 160 12.06 -15.51 17.90
CA GLN A 160 12.79 -15.63 19.17
C GLN A 160 11.85 -15.27 20.32
N GLN A 161 11.71 -16.21 21.27
CA GLN A 161 10.84 -16.11 22.43
C GLN A 161 11.40 -15.08 23.43
N ARG A 162 10.56 -14.18 23.95
CA ARG A 162 10.88 -13.29 25.07
C ARG A 162 10.95 -14.11 26.37
N PRO A 163 11.89 -13.84 27.30
CA PRO A 163 11.88 -14.51 28.60
C PRO A 163 10.71 -14.02 29.47
N LYS A 164 10.11 -14.95 30.23
CA LYS A 164 9.11 -14.66 31.27
C LYS A 164 9.80 -13.97 32.44
N ARG A 165 9.31 -12.79 32.83
CA ARG A 165 9.69 -12.18 34.11
C ARG A 165 9.05 -13.00 35.24
N ARG A 166 9.88 -13.35 36.21
CA ARG A 166 9.48 -13.95 37.48
C ARG A 166 9.19 -12.84 38.48
#